data_AF-A0A9X7TG65-F1
#
_entry.id   AF-A0A9X7TG65-F1
#
_cell.length_a   1.000
_cell.length_b   1.000
_cell.length_c   1.000
_cell.angle_alpha   90.00
_cell.angle_beta   90.00
_cell.angle_gamma   90.00
#
_symmetry.space_group_name_H-M   'P 1'
#
loop_
_entity.id
_entity.type
_entity.pdbx_description
1 polymer ?
#
loop_
_entity_poly.entity_id
_entity_poly.type
_entity_poly.pdbx_seq_one_letter_code
_entity_poly.pdbx_strand_id
1 'polypeptide(L)'
;MSKDFFTAVKDRRTYYGISKEAVVSDERIRELVEEAVKHTPSSFNSQSARVVVLLGEHHDMLWSITKETLRKIVPAESFGPTEEKMNAFGKPTAQPGEKQFQPIAERVKFFSLSLGKFPH
;
A
#
# COMPACT_ATOMS: atom_id res chain seq x y z
N MET A 1 18.65 -13.51 7.08
CA MET A 1 17.90 -14.65 6.50
C MET A 1 16.72 -14.11 5.72
N SER A 2 16.43 -14.67 4.54
CA SER A 2 15.19 -14.36 3.82
C SER A 2 13.99 -14.87 4.64
N LYS A 3 12.91 -14.08 4.69
CA LYS A 3 11.62 -14.57 5.19
C LYS A 3 11.01 -15.48 4.15
N ASP A 4 10.39 -16.58 4.58
CA ASP A 4 9.54 -17.36 3.67
C ASP A 4 8.31 -16.53 3.26
N PHE A 5 7.70 -16.93 2.15
CA PHE A 5 6.58 -16.19 1.54
C PHE A 5 5.41 -15.98 2.52
N PHE A 6 4.99 -17.01 3.25
CA PHE A 6 3.83 -16.91 4.13
C PHE A 6 4.13 -16.05 5.37
N THR A 7 5.35 -16.11 5.90
CA THR A 7 5.79 -15.20 6.96
C THR A 7 5.79 -13.75 6.48
N ALA A 8 6.34 -13.47 5.29
CA ALA A 8 6.31 -12.13 4.72
C ALA A 8 4.87 -11.59 4.53
N VAL A 9 3.94 -12.43 4.07
CA VAL A 9 2.52 -12.07 3.91
C VAL A 9 1.84 -11.77 5.25
N LYS A 10 2.13 -12.56 6.30
CA LYS A 10 1.56 -12.36 7.65
C LYS A 10 2.04 -11.05 8.26
N ASP A 11 3.33 -10.78 8.14
CA ASP A 11 4.03 -9.64 8.74
C ASP A 11 3.73 -8.31 8.03
N ARG A 12 3.30 -8.32 6.76
CA ARG A 12 2.98 -7.09 6.03
C ARG A 12 1.86 -6.31 6.75
N ARG A 13 2.18 -5.07 7.13
CA ARG A 13 1.25 -4.07 7.70
C ARG A 13 1.11 -2.87 6.79
N THR A 14 0.01 -2.14 6.96
CA THR A 14 -0.12 -0.79 6.41
C THR A 14 0.48 0.18 7.41
N TYR A 15 1.47 0.96 6.98
CA TYR A 15 2.13 1.98 7.78
C TYR A 15 1.63 3.35 7.31
N TYR A 16 0.92 4.08 8.18
CA TYR A 16 0.47 5.44 7.87
C TYR A 16 1.53 6.49 8.20
N GLY A 17 2.43 6.15 9.13
CA GLY A 17 3.62 6.93 9.44
C GLY A 17 4.83 6.37 8.75
N ILE A 18 5.43 7.17 7.88
CA ILE A 18 6.67 6.83 7.19
C ILE A 18 7.66 7.95 7.49
N SER A 19 8.79 7.61 8.09
CA SER A 19 9.88 8.57 8.32
C SER A 19 10.54 8.91 6.99
N LYS A 20 11.17 10.09 6.90
CA LYS A 20 12.07 10.44 5.79
C LYS A 20 13.44 9.72 5.88
N GLU A 21 13.60 8.81 6.83
CA GLU A 21 14.84 8.05 7.01
C GLU A 21 14.94 7.00 5.91
N ALA A 22 16.01 7.06 5.13
CA ALA A 22 16.28 6.08 4.11
C ALA A 22 16.69 4.76 4.77
N VAL A 23 15.79 3.78 4.77
CA VAL A 23 16.04 2.42 5.29
C VAL A 23 16.64 1.47 4.24
N VAL A 24 16.58 1.87 2.97
CA VAL A 24 17.16 1.19 1.80
C VAL A 24 17.58 2.25 0.78
N SER A 25 18.48 1.89 -0.15
CA SER A 25 18.89 2.82 -1.21
C SER A 25 17.82 2.95 -2.31
N ASP A 26 17.89 4.03 -3.06
CA ASP A 26 17.01 4.30 -4.21
C ASP A 26 17.14 3.22 -5.29
N GLU A 27 18.35 2.69 -5.50
CA GLU A 27 18.62 1.59 -6.44
C GLU A 27 17.90 0.32 -6.00
N ARG A 28 17.89 0.04 -4.69
CA ARG A 28 17.18 -1.13 -4.15
C ARG A 28 15.66 -0.97 -4.33
N ILE A 29 15.12 0.23 -4.15
CA ILE A 29 13.71 0.51 -4.40
C ILE A 29 13.39 0.28 -5.89
N ARG A 30 14.24 0.78 -6.79
CA ARG A 30 14.07 0.59 -8.24
C ARG A 30 14.05 -0.88 -8.62
N GLU A 31 15.06 -1.64 -8.19
CA GLU A 31 15.16 -3.08 -8.46
C GLU A 31 13.90 -3.83 -8.00
N LEU A 32 13.42 -3.54 -6.79
CA LEU A 32 12.21 -4.17 -6.24
C LEU A 32 10.96 -3.87 -7.08
N VAL A 33 10.81 -2.62 -7.54
CA VAL A 33 9.67 -2.21 -8.38
C VAL A 33 9.76 -2.86 -9.75
N GLU A 34 10.94 -2.89 -10.37
CA GLU A 34 11.17 -3.52 -11.68
C GLU A 34 10.85 -5.02 -11.65
N GLU A 35 11.38 -5.74 -10.66
CA GLU A 35 11.10 -7.17 -10.47
C GLU A 35 9.60 -7.43 -10.23
N ALA A 36 8.95 -6.63 -9.39
CA ALA A 36 7.52 -6.77 -9.12
C ALA A 36 6.66 -6.54 -10.37
N VAL A 37 6.94 -5.49 -11.14
CA VAL A 37 6.18 -5.16 -12.36
C VAL A 37 6.40 -6.23 -13.43
N LYS A 38 7.63 -6.69 -13.61
CA LYS A 38 8.00 -7.69 -14.62
C LYS A 38 7.36 -9.06 -14.37
N HIS A 39 7.28 -9.47 -13.10
CA HIS A 39 6.85 -10.82 -12.73
C HIS A 39 5.38 -10.92 -12.31
N THR A 40 4.67 -9.80 -12.18
CA THR A 40 3.22 -9.83 -11.93
C THR A 40 2.48 -10.25 -13.21
N PRO A 41 1.70 -11.35 -13.19
CA PRO A 41 0.93 -11.77 -14.36
C PRO A 41 -0.13 -10.72 -14.70
N SER A 42 -0.40 -10.52 -15.98
CA SER A 42 -1.47 -9.65 -16.48
C SER A 42 -2.47 -10.43 -17.32
N SER A 43 -3.75 -10.08 -17.23
CA SER A 43 -4.79 -10.68 -18.06
C SER A 43 -4.40 -10.58 -19.54
N PHE A 44 -4.48 -11.71 -20.25
CA PHE A 44 -4.10 -11.83 -21.65
C PHE A 44 -2.67 -11.37 -21.97
N ASN A 45 -1.77 -11.36 -20.97
CA ASN A 45 -0.41 -10.82 -21.10
C ASN A 45 -0.39 -9.37 -21.66
N SER A 46 -1.40 -8.57 -21.36
CA SER A 46 -1.55 -7.21 -21.89
C SER A 46 -0.49 -6.23 -21.39
N GLN A 47 0.13 -6.49 -20.24
CA GLN A 47 1.20 -5.68 -19.65
C GLN A 47 0.88 -4.17 -19.63
N SER A 48 -0.38 -3.82 -19.31
CA SER A 48 -0.87 -2.44 -19.33
C SER A 48 -0.44 -1.62 -18.11
N ALA A 49 0.02 -2.27 -17.03
CA ALA A 49 0.47 -1.58 -15.83
C ALA A 49 1.66 -0.64 -16.13
N ARG A 50 1.58 0.59 -15.65
CA ARG A 50 2.66 1.58 -15.70
C ARG A 50 2.86 2.14 -14.29
N VAL A 51 4.11 2.28 -13.88
CA VAL A 51 4.48 2.72 -12.53
C VAL A 51 5.40 3.94 -12.65
N VAL A 52 5.11 4.97 -11.87
CA VAL A 52 5.97 6.14 -11.68
C VAL A 52 6.41 6.16 -10.23
N VAL A 53 7.72 6.13 -10.00
CA VAL A 53 8.32 6.17 -8.66
C VAL A 53 8.87 7.57 -8.45
N LEU A 54 8.40 8.26 -7.40
CA LEU A 54 8.90 9.58 -7.00
C LEU A 54 9.75 9.44 -5.75
N LEU A 55 11.02 9.85 -5.84
CA LEU A 55 12.02 9.79 -4.78
C LEU A 55 12.48 11.21 -4.44
N GLY A 56 13.08 11.39 -3.26
CA GLY A 56 13.65 12.67 -2.82
C GLY A 56 12.69 13.85 -2.97
N GLU A 57 13.15 14.91 -3.64
CA GLU A 57 12.38 16.15 -3.83
C GLU A 57 11.08 15.96 -4.63
N HIS A 58 11.03 14.98 -5.55
CA HIS A 58 9.83 14.72 -6.33
C HIS A 58 8.71 14.09 -5.49
N HIS A 59 9.07 13.34 -4.44
CA HIS A 59 8.12 12.86 -3.44
C HIS A 59 7.49 14.04 -2.68
N ASP A 60 8.33 14.97 -2.22
CA ASP A 60 7.87 16.18 -1.51
C ASP A 60 7.00 17.09 -2.39
N MET A 61 7.35 17.18 -3.68
CA MET A 61 6.59 17.93 -4.67
C MET A 61 5.16 17.39 -4.84
N LEU A 62 4.99 16.06 -4.92
CA LEU A 62 3.66 15.45 -5.06
C LEU A 62 2.74 15.80 -3.88
N TRP A 63 3.25 15.70 -2.65
CA TRP A 63 2.47 16.02 -1.47
C TRP A 63 2.17 17.51 -1.33
N SER A 64 3.10 18.36 -1.78
CA SER A 64 2.87 19.81 -1.86
C SER A 64 1.72 20.13 -2.83
N ILE A 65 1.74 19.55 -4.04
CA ILE A 65 0.66 19.72 -5.02
C ILE A 65 -0.68 19.23 -4.45
N THR A 66 -0.67 18.09 -3.77
CA THR A 66 -1.87 17.50 -3.16
C THR A 66 -2.45 18.42 -2.09
N LYS A 67 -1.61 18.93 -1.18
CA LYS A 67 -2.00 19.88 -0.13
C LYS A 67 -2.62 21.14 -0.70
N GLU A 68 -1.99 21.75 -1.71
CA GLU A 68 -2.51 22.98 -2.35
C GLU A 68 -3.81 22.73 -3.14
N THR A 69 -3.98 21.54 -3.70
CA THR A 69 -5.23 21.14 -4.36
C THR A 69 -6.35 20.99 -3.33
N LEU A 70 -6.09 20.34 -2.20
CA LEU A 70 -7.07 20.15 -1.12
C LEU A 70 -7.49 21.47 -0.47
N ARG A 71 -6.57 22.43 -0.34
CA ARG A 71 -6.86 23.76 0.21
C ARG A 71 -7.94 24.52 -0.57
N LYS A 72 -8.10 24.21 -1.86
CA LYS A 72 -9.14 24.82 -2.72
C LYS A 72 -10.53 24.20 -2.51
N ILE A 73 -10.61 23.03 -1.86
CA ILE A 73 -11.83 22.23 -1.73
C ILE A 73 -12.34 22.23 -0.28
N VAL A 74 -11.43 22.15 0.69
CA VAL A 74 -11.77 22.11 2.12
C VAL A 74 -11.90 23.53 2.66
N PRO A 75 -12.99 23.88 3.37
CA PRO A 75 -13.14 25.18 4.01
C PRO A 75 -11.96 25.49 4.93
N ALA A 76 -11.49 26.73 4.93
CA ALA A 76 -10.25 27.13 5.59
C ALA A 76 -10.29 26.84 7.10
N GLU A 77 -11.44 27.05 7.73
CA GLU A 77 -11.71 26.77 9.14
C GLU A 77 -11.58 25.29 9.52
N SER A 78 -11.69 24.38 8.55
CA SER A 78 -11.61 22.92 8.73
C SER A 78 -10.34 22.31 8.13
N PHE A 79 -9.41 23.13 7.63
CA PHE A 79 -8.25 22.62 6.90
C PHE A 79 -7.14 22.07 7.80
N GLY A 80 -7.05 22.52 9.06
CA GLY A 80 -5.98 22.14 10.00
C GLY A 80 -5.71 20.62 10.06
N PRO A 81 -6.72 19.77 10.31
CA PRO A 81 -6.53 18.31 10.32
C PRO A 81 -6.03 17.73 8.99
N THR A 82 -6.43 18.32 7.85
CA THR A 82 -5.96 17.89 6.53
C THR A 82 -4.50 18.27 6.34
N GLU A 83 -4.13 19.49 6.71
CA GLU A 83 -2.76 19.97 6.67
C GLU A 83 -1.83 19.13 7.54
N GLU A 84 -2.22 18.81 8.77
CA GLU A 84 -1.46 17.92 9.66
C GLU A 84 -1.25 16.55 9.03
N LYS A 85 -2.29 15.95 8.45
CA LYS A 85 -2.19 14.65 7.78
C LYS A 85 -1.28 14.69 6.56
N MET A 86 -1.34 15.76 5.76
CA MET A 86 -0.43 15.95 4.61
C MET A 86 1.02 16.11 5.08
N ASN A 87 1.24 16.90 6.13
CA ASN A 87 2.57 17.08 6.72
C ASN A 87 3.10 15.77 7.36
N ALA A 88 2.22 14.88 7.84
CA ALA A 88 2.59 13.58 8.39
C ALA A 88 3.07 12.58 7.33
N PHE A 89 2.68 12.72 6.05
CA PHE A 89 3.35 11.97 4.98
C PHE A 89 4.81 12.41 4.76
N GLY A 90 5.21 13.56 5.33
CA GLY A 90 6.58 14.06 5.35
C GLY A 90 7.27 14.02 6.72
N LYS A 91 6.67 13.44 7.76
CA LYS A 91 7.23 13.37 9.13
C LYS A 91 7.01 11.98 9.77
N PRO A 92 7.92 11.52 10.64
CA PRO A 92 7.76 10.23 11.30
C PRO A 92 6.47 10.22 12.13
N THR A 93 5.63 9.21 11.94
CA THR A 93 4.57 8.87 12.90
C THR A 93 4.67 7.40 13.31
N ALA A 94 4.06 7.10 14.46
CA ALA A 94 4.33 5.93 15.29
C ALA A 94 4.17 4.57 14.59
N GLN A 95 4.80 3.54 15.17
CA GLN A 95 4.67 2.17 14.73
C GLN A 95 3.21 1.70 14.79
N PRO A 96 2.75 0.90 13.81
CA PRO A 96 1.40 0.36 13.83
C PRO A 96 1.23 -0.59 15.02
N GLY A 97 0.13 -0.43 15.77
CA GLY A 97 -0.23 -1.34 16.85
C GLY A 97 -0.48 -2.78 16.38
N GLU A 98 -0.80 -3.69 17.29
CA GLU A 98 -1.02 -5.11 16.97
C GLU A 98 -2.09 -5.33 15.89
N LYS A 99 -1.90 -6.37 15.07
CA LYS A 99 -2.83 -6.68 13.97
C LYS A 99 -4.06 -7.35 14.55
N GLN A 100 -5.18 -6.65 14.50
CA GLN A 100 -6.47 -7.24 14.86
C GLN A 100 -7.08 -7.95 13.65
N PHE A 101 -7.70 -9.10 13.90
CA PHE A 101 -8.37 -9.90 12.89
C PHE A 101 -9.82 -10.13 13.30
N GLN A 102 -10.74 -9.95 12.35
CA GLN A 102 -12.09 -10.51 12.49
C GLN A 102 -12.01 -12.05 12.47
N PRO A 103 -12.98 -12.74 13.11
CA PRO A 103 -13.07 -14.19 13.05
C PRO A 103 -12.99 -14.71 11.61
N ILE A 104 -12.15 -15.74 11.39
CA ILE A 104 -11.90 -16.25 10.02
C ILE A 104 -13.17 -16.78 9.34
N ALA A 105 -14.11 -17.31 10.14
CA ALA A 105 -15.39 -17.84 9.66
C ALA A 105 -16.30 -16.75 9.05
N GLU A 106 -16.12 -15.48 9.43
CA GLU A 106 -16.85 -14.37 8.81
C GLU A 106 -16.29 -13.99 7.43
N ARG A 107 -15.04 -14.37 7.16
CA ARG A 107 -14.28 -13.90 6.00
C ARG A 107 -14.05 -14.97 4.94
N VAL A 108 -14.09 -16.25 5.33
CA VAL A 108 -13.87 -17.37 4.43
C VAL A 108 -14.93 -18.44 4.69
N LYS A 109 -15.69 -18.77 3.64
CA LYS A 109 -16.61 -19.91 3.63
C LYS A 109 -16.14 -20.90 2.57
N PHE A 110 -15.89 -22.14 2.97
CA PHE A 110 -15.54 -23.22 2.05
C PHE A 110 -16.82 -23.94 1.66
N PHE A 111 -17.11 -24.01 0.36
CA PHE A 111 -18.15 -24.85 -0.19
C PHE A 111 -17.48 -25.88 -1.09
N SER A 112 -17.57 -27.16 -0.75
CA SER A 112 -17.17 -28.26 -1.63
C SER A 112 -18.42 -28.91 -2.21
N LEU A 113 -18.50 -28.97 -3.54
CA LEU A 113 -19.45 -29.85 -4.20
C LEU A 113 -18.94 -31.29 -4.02
N SER A 114 -19.40 -32.01 -3.00
CA SER A 114 -19.42 -33.46 -3.10
C SER A 114 -20.38 -33.81 -4.23
N LEU A 115 -19.93 -34.60 -5.22
CA LEU A 115 -20.70 -35.11 -6.35
C LEU A 115 -22.02 -35.77 -5.89
N GLY A 116 -23.05 -34.95 -5.68
CA GLY A 116 -24.44 -35.35 -5.56
C GLY A 116 -25.01 -35.37 -6.97
N LYS A 117 -25.34 -36.57 -7.45
CA LYS A 117 -25.99 -36.85 -8.73
C LYS A 117 -26.96 -35.73 -9.15
N PHE A 118 -26.72 -35.15 -10.32
CA PHE A 118 -27.76 -34.39 -11.02
C PHE A 118 -28.93 -35.35 -11.32
N PRO A 119 -30.17 -35.03 -10.92
CA PRO A 119 -31.32 -35.79 -11.39
C PRO A 119 -31.51 -35.52 -12.88
N HIS A 120 -31.68 -36.58 -13.66
CA HIS A 120 -32.12 -36.54 -15.05
C HIS A 120 -33.58 -36.06 -15.14
#